data_AF-A0A495ZBB7-F1
#
_entry.id   AF-A0A495ZBB7-F1
#
_cell.length_a   1.000
_cell.length_b   1.000
_cell.length_c   1.000
_cell.angle_alpha   90.00
_cell.angle_beta   90.00
_cell.angle_gamma   90.00
#
_symmetry.space_group_name_H-M   'P 1'
#
loop_
_entity.id
_entity.type
_entity.pdbx_description
1 polymer ?
#
loop_
_entity_poly.entity_id
_entity_poly.type
_entity_poly.pdbx_seq_one_letter_code
_entity_poly.pdbx_strand_id
1 'polypeptide(L)'
;MNLLLCLEQIISDFRPLFNQQNFMLFQAFIFGLIANGGGGTLTSLYQSSCSQTRYWSFPKFLSRGKWDADAVAAHLIKRIQQEFPVWVYIYDETKAIKTGITQWGLHFFRNFSFYRRSRNQSKYQFGHQFGALGLLCQTATEWTLFPVWVKLMCPQKAR
;
A
#
# COMPACT_ATOMS: atom_id res chain seq x y z
N MET A 1 -0.44 -15.40 23.44
CA MET A 1 -1.51 -14.58 22.84
C MET A 1 -1.55 -14.91 21.36
N ASN A 2 -2.69 -15.37 20.81
CA ASN A 2 -2.76 -15.83 19.42
C ASN A 2 -2.70 -14.61 18.49
N LEU A 3 -1.68 -14.54 17.63
CA LEU A 3 -1.45 -13.41 16.70
C LEU A 3 -2.68 -13.13 15.83
N LEU A 4 -3.46 -14.17 15.49
CA LEU A 4 -4.74 -14.04 14.79
C LEU A 4 -5.77 -13.24 15.59
N LEU A 5 -5.91 -13.48 16.90
CA LEU A 5 -6.87 -12.76 17.74
C LEU A 5 -6.53 -11.27 17.84
N CYS A 6 -5.24 -10.94 17.96
CA CYS A 6 -4.79 -9.55 17.95
C CYS A 6 -5.06 -8.87 16.61
N LEU A 7 -4.83 -9.58 15.50
CA LEU A 7 -5.06 -9.06 14.16
C LEU A 7 -6.55 -8.83 13.88
N GLU A 8 -7.43 -9.74 14.31
CA GLU A 8 -8.87 -9.58 14.21
C GLU A 8 -9.37 -8.34 14.98
N GLN A 9 -8.83 -8.12 16.17
CA GLN A 9 -9.18 -6.95 16.98
C GLN A 9 -8.74 -5.65 16.29
N ILE A 10 -7.50 -5.59 15.80
CA ILE A 10 -6.98 -4.41 15.08
C ILE A 10 -7.78 -4.14 13.80
N ILE A 11 -8.08 -5.18 13.01
CA ILE A 11 -8.86 -5.04 11.77
C ILE A 11 -10.29 -4.56 12.07
N SER A 12 -10.87 -4.98 13.18
CA SER A 12 -12.23 -4.60 13.59
C SER A 12 -12.38 -3.09 13.82
N ASP A 13 -11.32 -2.38 14.21
CA ASP A 13 -11.34 -0.92 14.37
C ASP A 13 -11.68 -0.19 13.06
N PHE A 14 -11.36 -0.80 11.92
CA PHE A 14 -11.63 -0.24 10.60
C PHE A 14 -13.07 -0.48 10.13
N ARG A 15 -13.86 -1.29 10.85
CA ARG A 15 -15.25 -1.64 10.49
C ARG A 15 -16.13 -0.44 10.09
N PRO A 16 -16.08 0.73 10.76
CA PRO A 16 -16.90 1.89 10.40
C PRO A 16 -16.58 2.50 9.03
N LEU A 17 -15.40 2.22 8.47
CA LEU A 17 -14.97 2.78 7.17
C LEU A 17 -15.53 2.02 5.96
N PHE A 18 -16.19 0.89 6.21
CA PHE A 18 -16.64 -0.02 5.16
C PHE A 18 -18.12 -0.39 5.36
N ASN A 19 -18.81 -0.68 4.26
CA ASN A 19 -20.04 -1.47 4.35
C ASN A 19 -19.69 -2.94 4.69
N GLN A 20 -20.70 -3.76 5.01
CA GLN A 20 -20.47 -5.14 5.45
C GLN A 20 -19.70 -5.97 4.42
N GLN A 21 -20.04 -5.88 3.14
CA GLN A 21 -19.38 -6.66 2.08
C GLN A 21 -17.92 -6.23 1.89
N ASN A 22 -17.66 -4.92 1.80
CA ASN A 22 -16.32 -4.39 1.63
C ASN A 22 -15.44 -4.65 2.86
N PHE A 23 -16.03 -4.66 4.06
CA PHE A 23 -15.29 -4.98 5.27
C PHE A 23 -14.78 -6.43 5.26
N MET A 24 -15.63 -7.39 4.90
CA MET A 24 -15.21 -8.79 4.78
C MET A 24 -14.09 -8.97 3.73
N LEU A 25 -14.17 -8.24 2.62
CA LEU A 25 -13.15 -8.26 1.57
C LEU A 25 -11.86 -7.58 2.02
N PHE A 26 -11.94 -6.46 2.75
CA PHE A 26 -10.80 -5.80 3.38
C PHE A 26 -10.09 -6.74 4.36
N GLN A 27 -10.84 -7.34 5.28
CA GLN A 27 -10.31 -8.30 6.24
C GLN A 27 -9.59 -9.46 5.53
N ALA A 28 -10.25 -10.11 4.57
CA ALA A 28 -9.65 -11.20 3.79
C ALA A 28 -8.39 -10.74 3.04
N PHE A 29 -8.40 -9.53 2.46
CA PHE A 29 -7.25 -8.98 1.76
C PHE A 29 -6.05 -8.77 2.70
N ILE A 30 -6.25 -8.22 3.91
CA ILE A 30 -5.20 -8.05 4.91
C ILE A 30 -4.66 -9.40 5.40
N PHE A 31 -5.53 -10.37 5.69
CA PHE A 31 -5.10 -11.72 6.03
C PHE A 31 -4.27 -12.36 4.91
N GLY A 32 -4.72 -12.21 3.65
CA GLY A 32 -3.99 -12.68 2.50
C GLY A 32 -2.62 -12.03 2.37
N LEU A 33 -2.49 -10.73 2.64
CA LEU A 33 -1.20 -10.02 2.64
C LEU A 33 -0.24 -10.54 3.71
N ILE A 34 -0.72 -10.79 4.92
CA ILE A 34 0.11 -11.23 6.05
C ILE A 34 0.50 -12.70 5.92
N ALA A 35 -0.43 -13.55 5.46
CA ALA A 35 -0.21 -15.00 5.34
C ALA A 35 0.57 -15.39 4.07
N ASN A 36 0.62 -14.52 3.06
CA ASN A 36 1.31 -14.82 1.80
C ASN A 36 2.82 -14.62 1.94
N GLY A 37 3.58 -15.72 1.85
CA GLY A 37 5.04 -15.69 1.76
C GLY A 37 5.61 -15.50 0.34
N GLY A 38 4.75 -15.40 -0.68
CA GLY A 38 5.13 -15.32 -2.10
C GLY A 38 4.90 -13.94 -2.74
N GLY A 39 5.38 -13.77 -3.99
CA GLY A 39 5.58 -12.51 -4.75
C GLY A 39 4.38 -11.60 -5.07
N GLY A 40 3.39 -11.52 -4.17
CA GLY A 40 2.41 -10.44 -4.12
C GLY A 40 1.36 -10.41 -5.23
N THR A 41 1.19 -11.50 -6.00
CA THR A 41 0.14 -11.55 -7.03
C THR A 41 -1.24 -11.61 -6.39
N LEU A 42 -2.24 -11.01 -7.02
CA LEU A 42 -3.61 -11.00 -6.50
C LEU A 42 -4.19 -12.41 -6.33
N THR A 43 -3.80 -13.35 -7.20
CA THR A 43 -4.15 -14.78 -7.09
C THR A 43 -3.55 -15.40 -5.83
N SER A 44 -2.25 -15.18 -5.56
CA SER A 44 -1.62 -15.68 -4.34
C SER A 44 -2.25 -15.09 -3.07
N LEU A 45 -2.55 -13.79 -3.07
CA LEU A 45 -3.23 -13.15 -1.94
C LEU A 45 -4.61 -13.75 -1.69
N TYR A 46 -5.39 -13.98 -2.75
CA TYR A 46 -6.69 -14.61 -2.63
C TYR A 46 -6.59 -16.04 -2.07
N GLN A 47 -5.65 -16.85 -2.57
CA GLN A 47 -5.44 -18.22 -2.09
C GLN A 47 -5.01 -18.25 -0.61
N SER A 48 -4.20 -17.29 -0.17
CA SER A 48 -3.74 -17.17 1.23
C SER A 48 -4.76 -16.50 2.16
N SER A 49 -5.83 -15.90 1.63
CA SER A 49 -6.78 -15.08 2.41
C SER A 49 -7.85 -15.87 3.18
N CYS A 50 -7.98 -17.17 2.93
CA CYS A 50 -9.11 -17.98 3.40
C CYS A 50 -10.50 -17.40 3.04
N SER A 51 -10.59 -16.52 2.03
CA SER A 51 -11.86 -15.89 1.64
C SER A 51 -12.84 -16.92 1.07
N GLN A 52 -14.07 -16.90 1.57
CA GLN A 52 -15.18 -17.69 1.02
C GLN A 52 -15.84 -17.05 -0.21
N THR A 53 -15.39 -15.85 -0.59
CA THR A 53 -15.95 -15.13 -1.75
C THR A 53 -15.31 -15.61 -3.05
N ARG A 54 -15.92 -15.29 -4.21
CA ARG A 54 -15.32 -15.58 -5.52
C ARG A 54 -14.06 -14.74 -5.73
N TYR A 55 -13.03 -15.30 -6.38
CA TYR A 55 -11.79 -14.60 -6.76
C TYR A 55 -12.03 -13.20 -7.34
N TRP A 56 -12.98 -13.08 -8.28
CA TRP A 56 -13.32 -11.81 -8.94
C TRP A 56 -13.80 -10.69 -8.00
N SER A 57 -14.15 -11.02 -6.76
CA SER A 57 -14.49 -10.03 -5.73
C SER A 57 -13.28 -9.19 -5.31
N PHE A 58 -12.06 -9.76 -5.30
CA PHE A 58 -10.83 -9.05 -4.93
C PHE A 58 -10.47 -7.93 -5.94
N PRO A 59 -10.34 -8.22 -7.25
CA PRO A 59 -10.12 -7.16 -8.24
C PRO A 59 -11.22 -6.10 -8.20
N LYS A 60 -12.49 -6.50 -8.05
CA LYS A 60 -13.61 -5.55 -7.96
C LYS A 60 -13.54 -4.68 -6.71
N PHE A 61 -13.18 -5.24 -5.56
CA PHE A 61 -12.97 -4.51 -4.32
C PHE A 61 -11.86 -3.45 -4.45
N LEU A 62 -10.72 -3.81 -5.04
CA LEU A 62 -9.58 -2.91 -5.21
C LEU A 62 -9.82 -1.82 -6.27
N SER A 63 -10.54 -2.14 -7.34
CA SER A 63 -10.72 -1.23 -8.49
C SER A 63 -12.03 -0.43 -8.49
N ARG A 64 -13.09 -0.99 -7.91
CA ARG A 64 -14.47 -0.47 -7.98
C ARG A 64 -15.14 -0.41 -6.61
N GLY A 65 -14.50 -0.90 -5.56
CA GLY A 65 -15.04 -0.87 -4.20
C GLY A 65 -15.25 0.58 -3.77
N LYS A 66 -16.41 0.85 -3.17
CA LYS A 66 -16.67 2.13 -2.50
C LYS A 66 -16.05 2.08 -1.10
N TRP A 67 -14.80 2.48 -0.99
CA TRP A 67 -14.09 2.73 0.26
C TRP A 67 -13.01 3.79 0.02
N ASP A 68 -12.63 4.51 1.08
CA ASP A 68 -11.69 5.61 1.00
C ASP A 68 -10.34 5.19 1.59
N ALA A 69 -9.33 5.07 0.73
CA ALA A 69 -7.97 4.71 1.13
C ALA A 69 -7.32 5.76 2.04
N ASP A 70 -7.66 7.04 1.89
CA ASP A 70 -7.15 8.10 2.78
C ASP A 70 -7.79 8.01 4.15
N ALA A 71 -9.09 7.68 4.23
CA ALA A 71 -9.75 7.43 5.50
C ALA A 71 -9.14 6.23 6.24
N VAL A 72 -8.83 5.15 5.52
CA VAL A 72 -8.12 3.98 6.09
C VAL A 72 -6.74 4.38 6.60
N ALA A 73 -5.95 5.09 5.80
CA ALA A 73 -4.62 5.56 6.21
C ALA A 73 -4.68 6.48 7.44
N ALA A 74 -5.61 7.45 7.45
CA ALA A 74 -5.80 8.35 8.57
C ALA A 74 -6.22 7.61 9.85
N HIS A 75 -7.06 6.58 9.73
CA HIS A 75 -7.44 5.74 10.86
C HIS A 75 -6.25 4.92 11.38
N LEU A 76 -5.45 4.34 10.48
CA LEU A 76 -4.22 3.63 10.85
C LEU A 76 -3.22 4.53 11.58
N ILE A 77 -2.99 5.75 11.06
CA ILE A 77 -2.13 6.76 11.72
C ILE A 77 -2.60 7.02 13.15
N LYS A 78 -3.91 7.25 13.34
CA LYS A 78 -4.47 7.50 14.66
C LYS A 78 -4.26 6.32 15.62
N ARG A 79 -4.43 5.07 15.16
CA ARG A 79 -4.17 3.89 16.00
C ARG A 79 -2.69 3.80 16.37
N ILE A 80 -1.77 4.02 15.44
CA ILE A 80 -0.33 4.00 15.72
C ILE A 80 0.03 5.09 16.75
N GLN A 81 -0.49 6.31 16.60
CA GLN A 81 -0.22 7.42 17.52
C GLN A 81 -0.76 7.18 18.94
N GLN A 82 -1.81 6.38 19.08
CA GLN A 82 -2.34 5.98 20.39
C GLN A 82 -1.40 5.02 21.12
N GLU A 83 -0.73 4.13 20.38
CA GLU A 83 0.21 3.15 20.93
C GLU A 83 1.61 3.73 21.17
N PHE A 84 2.05 4.67 20.32
CA PHE A 84 3.38 5.25 20.38
C PHE A 84 3.30 6.76 20.63
N PRO A 85 3.63 7.26 21.84
CA PRO A 85 3.49 8.68 22.17
C PRO A 85 4.57 9.57 21.53
N VAL A 86 5.73 9.00 21.19
CA VAL A 86 6.83 9.71 20.51
C VAL A 86 6.92 9.22 19.08
N TRP A 87 6.66 10.12 18.14
CA TRP A 87 6.63 9.81 16.71
C TRP A 87 6.94 11.04 15.85
N VAL A 88 7.39 10.79 14.62
CA VAL A 88 7.56 11.81 13.57
C VAL A 88 7.04 11.28 12.24
N TYR A 89 6.54 12.19 11.39
CA TYR A 89 6.20 11.84 10.02
C TYR A 89 7.47 11.70 9.18
N ILE A 90 7.52 10.64 8.37
CA ILE A 90 8.51 10.46 7.32
C ILE A 90 7.80 10.48 5.99
N TYR A 91 8.27 11.34 5.09
CA TYR A 91 7.83 11.39 3.72
C TYR A 91 9.02 11.09 2.81
N ASP A 92 8.80 10.24 1.82
CA ASP A 92 9.79 9.95 0.79
C ASP A 92 9.10 9.79 -0.57
N GLU A 93 9.86 10.06 -1.63
CA GLU A 93 9.40 9.91 -3.01
C GLU A 93 10.14 8.75 -3.67
N THR A 94 9.39 7.76 -4.15
CA THR A 94 9.96 6.62 -4.86
C THR A 94 9.52 6.60 -6.33
N LYS A 95 10.42 6.11 -7.19
CA LYS A 95 10.23 6.06 -8.64
C LYS A 95 10.29 4.62 -9.11
N ALA A 96 9.27 4.19 -9.85
CA ALA A 96 9.20 2.86 -10.45
C ALA A 96 9.16 2.97 -11.97
N ILE A 97 10.08 2.28 -12.64
CA ILE A 97 10.07 2.17 -14.10
C ILE A 97 8.84 1.39 -14.52
N LYS A 98 8.14 1.85 -15.55
CA LYS A 98 7.00 1.13 -16.14
C LYS A 98 7.29 0.82 -17.60
N THR A 99 7.15 -0.45 -17.98
CA THR A 99 7.42 -0.95 -19.35
C THR A 99 6.16 -1.42 -20.09
N GLY A 100 4.96 -1.27 -19.49
CA GLY A 100 3.70 -1.71 -20.08
C GLY A 100 3.18 -0.80 -21.20
N ILE A 101 2.25 -1.29 -22.03
CA ILE A 101 1.73 -0.59 -23.22
C ILE A 101 0.79 0.57 -22.85
N THR A 102 0.02 0.43 -21.77
CA THR A 102 -0.88 1.48 -21.25
C THR A 102 -0.32 2.06 -19.96
N GLN A 103 -0.17 3.38 -19.92
CA GLN A 103 0.59 4.06 -18.87
C GLN A 103 -0.12 5.34 -18.43
N TRP A 104 -0.70 5.35 -17.23
CA TRP A 104 -1.40 6.49 -16.64
C TRP A 104 -0.58 7.08 -15.49
N GLY A 105 -0.53 8.41 -15.38
CA GLY A 105 0.23 9.08 -14.30
C GLY A 105 1.75 8.96 -14.46
N LEU A 106 2.24 8.92 -15.69
CA LEU A 106 3.67 8.88 -15.97
C LEU A 106 4.37 10.19 -15.61
N HIS A 107 5.60 10.04 -15.12
CA HIS A 107 6.59 11.09 -14.96
C HIS A 107 7.81 10.76 -15.81
N PHE A 108 8.46 11.81 -16.30
CA PHE A 108 9.75 11.71 -16.96
C PHE A 108 10.85 12.08 -15.95
N PHE A 109 11.75 11.15 -15.66
CA PHE A 109 12.82 11.38 -14.68
C PHE A 109 14.15 10.79 -15.12
N ARG A 110 15.22 11.32 -14.54
CA ARG A 110 16.58 10.81 -14.75
C ARG A 110 16.70 9.40 -14.19
N ASN A 111 17.26 8.49 -14.98
CA ASN A 111 17.65 7.17 -14.51
C ASN A 111 18.95 7.29 -13.69
N PHE A 112 18.84 7.21 -12.36
CA PHE A 112 20.01 7.33 -11.47
C PHE A 112 20.93 6.10 -11.52
N SER A 113 20.43 4.96 -12.00
CA SER A 113 21.22 3.75 -12.25
C SER A 113 21.81 3.70 -13.66
N PHE A 114 21.75 4.81 -14.42
CA PHE A 114 22.22 4.87 -15.80
C PHE A 114 23.73 4.59 -15.88
N TYR A 115 24.08 3.56 -16.64
CA TYR A 115 25.46 3.25 -16.98
C TYR A 115 25.72 3.48 -18.47
N ARG A 116 26.66 4.39 -18.78
CA ARG A 116 26.92 4.87 -20.17
C ARG A 116 27.29 3.76 -21.16
N ARG A 117 27.82 2.62 -20.71
CA ARG A 117 28.17 1.49 -21.59
C ARG A 117 27.01 0.51 -21.80
N SER A 118 25.89 0.68 -21.12
CA SER A 118 24.69 -0.14 -21.33
C SER A 118 23.90 0.39 -22.53
N ARG A 119 23.89 -0.38 -23.63
CA ARG A 119 23.22 0.00 -24.88
C ARG A 119 21.69 0.08 -24.76
N ASN A 120 21.12 -0.61 -23.76
CA ASN A 120 19.66 -0.75 -23.58
C ASN A 120 19.12 0.09 -22.41
N GLN A 121 19.90 1.00 -21.85
CA GLN A 121 19.44 1.91 -20.80
C GLN A 121 19.45 3.35 -21.31
N SER A 122 18.29 4.01 -21.21
CA SER A 122 18.20 5.44 -21.44
C SER A 122 18.64 6.21 -20.20
N LYS A 123 19.25 7.39 -20.40
CA LYS A 123 19.59 8.35 -19.33
C LYS A 123 18.34 8.93 -18.65
N TYR A 124 17.22 8.93 -19.37
CA TYR A 124 15.92 9.38 -18.88
C TYR A 124 14.84 8.36 -19.25
N GLN A 125 13.86 8.20 -18.37
CA GLN A 125 12.84 7.19 -18.55
C GLN A 125 11.49 7.69 -18.07
N PHE A 126 10.45 7.14 -18.66
CA PHE A 126 9.09 7.25 -18.16
C PHE A 126 8.86 6.20 -17.08
N GLY A 127 8.17 6.60 -16.04
CA GLY A 127 7.76 5.70 -14.97
C GLY A 127 6.75 6.36 -14.06
N HIS A 128 6.39 5.67 -13.00
CA HIS A 128 5.51 6.19 -11.97
C HIS A 128 6.33 6.78 -10.84
N GLN A 129 5.89 7.93 -10.33
CA GLN A 129 6.42 8.53 -9.13
C GLN A 129 5.37 8.39 -8.04
N PHE A 130 5.79 7.90 -6.88
CA PHE A 130 4.93 7.70 -5.74
C PHE A 130 5.42 8.54 -4.57
N GLY A 131 4.50 9.17 -3.86
CA GLY A 131 4.76 9.70 -2.53
C GLY A 131 4.42 8.61 -1.51
N ALA A 132 5.34 8.34 -0.59
CA ALA A 132 5.14 7.42 0.52
C ALA A 132 5.18 8.21 1.83
N LEU A 133 4.25 7.91 2.72
CA LEU A 133 4.19 8.45 4.07
C LEU A 133 4.28 7.29 5.07
N GLY A 134 5.10 7.49 6.10
CA GLY A 134 5.20 6.62 7.26
C GLY A 134 5.20 7.42 8.56
N LEU A 135 4.95 6.71 9.67
CA LEU A 135 5.26 7.18 11.01
C LEU A 135 6.51 6.47 11.50
N LEU A 136 7.54 7.22 11.84
CA LEU A 136 8.66 6.70 12.61
C LEU A 136 8.35 6.89 14.09
N CYS A 137 8.18 5.78 14.80
CA CYS A 137 7.77 5.75 16.20
C CYS A 137 8.92 5.24 17.07
N GLN A 138 9.10 5.84 18.24
CA GLN A 138 10.05 5.36 19.22
C GLN A 138 9.42 4.21 20.02
N THR A 139 10.11 3.08 20.07
CA THR A 139 9.83 1.96 20.98
C THR A 139 10.79 2.01 22.17
N ALA A 140 10.67 1.06 23.10
CA ALA A 140 11.57 1.00 24.25
C ALA A 140 13.05 0.82 23.87
N THR A 141 13.32 0.21 22.71
CA THR A 141 14.68 -0.20 22.31
C THR A 141 15.14 0.42 21.00
N GLU A 142 14.24 0.87 20.14
CA GLU A 142 14.58 1.31 18.78
C GLU A 142 13.56 2.29 18.22
N TRP A 143 13.79 2.72 16.97
CA TRP A 143 12.81 3.43 16.17
C TRP A 143 12.26 2.50 15.10
N THR A 144 10.94 2.37 15.03
CA THR A 144 10.25 1.51 14.06
C THR A 144 9.48 2.38 13.07
N LEU A 145 9.68 2.14 11.78
CA LEU A 145 8.94 2.81 10.71
C LEU A 145 7.69 2.01 10.34
N PHE A 146 6.53 2.64 10.53
CA PHE A 146 5.24 2.12 10.08
C PHE A 146 4.85 2.81 8.77
N PRO A 147 4.91 2.13 7.61
CA PRO A 147 4.39 2.67 6.36
C PRO A 147 2.86 2.75 6.45
N VAL A 148 2.28 3.92 6.19
CA VAL A 148 0.83 4.15 6.35
C VAL A 148 0.12 4.44 5.05
N TRP A 149 0.83 4.96 4.06
CA TRP A 149 0.22 5.45 2.83
C TRP A 149 1.22 5.54 1.69
N VAL A 150 0.80 5.13 0.50
CA VAL A 150 1.55 5.33 -0.74
C VAL A 150 0.58 5.77 -1.82
N LYS A 151 0.90 6.87 -2.52
CA LYS A 151 0.09 7.36 -3.62
C LYS A 151 0.90 7.61 -4.87
N LEU A 152 0.32 7.23 -6.01
CA LEU A 152 0.81 7.67 -7.30
C LEU A 152 0.63 9.18 -7.40
N MET A 153 1.75 9.90 -7.51
CA MET A 153 1.71 11.30 -7.85
C MET A 153 1.32 11.40 -9.31
N CYS A 154 0.20 12.04 -9.61
CA CYS A 154 -0.21 12.26 -10.99
C CYS A 154 0.17 13.67 -11.38
N PRO A 155 0.82 13.88 -12.54
CA PRO A 155 1.01 15.21 -13.06
C PRO A 155 -0.38 15.85 -13.21
N GLN A 156 -0.63 16.98 -12.55
CA GLN A 156 -1.82 17.74 -12.86
C GLN A 156 -1.73 18.16 -14.33
N LYS A 157 -2.84 18.06 -15.08
CA LYS A 157 -2.91 18.75 -16.37
C LYS A 157 -2.59 20.22 -16.08
N ALA A 158 -1.56 20.75 -16.74
CA ALA A 158 -1.38 22.20 -16.81
C ALA A 158 -2.74 22.79 -17.21
N ARG A 159 -3.29 23.64 -16.35
CA ARG A 159 -4.52 24.39 -16.66
C ARG A 159 -4.20 25.43 -17.73
#